data_AF-A0A8I0LCE9-F1
#
_entry.id   AF-A0A8I0LCE9-F1
#
_cell.length_a   1.000
_cell.length_b   1.000
_cell.length_c   1.000
_cell.angle_alpha   90.00
_cell.angle_beta   90.00
_cell.angle_gamma   90.00
#
_symmetry.space_group_name_H-M   'P 1'
#
loop_
_entity.id
_entity.type
_entity.pdbx_description
1 polymer ?
#
loop_
_entity_poly.entity_id
_entity_poly.type
_entity_poly.pdbx_seq_one_letter_code
_entity_poly.pdbx_strand_id
1 'polypeptide(L)'
;AARVNAELNGLDNCEFIAGDVLRVIDDIEDKPDFIVLDPPRDGINPKALLKIINYGVKELVYISCKPTSLARDLETLQEHGYFVTKACA
;
A
#
# COMPACT_ATOMS: atom_id res chain seq x y z
N ALA A 1 9.69 6.97 -15.70
CA ALA A 1 8.82 5.94 -16.34
C ALA A 1 7.35 6.21 -16.07
N ALA A 2 6.89 6.21 -14.81
CA ALA A 2 5.47 6.30 -14.48
C ALA A 2 4.71 7.49 -15.13
N ARG A 3 5.23 8.72 -15.00
CA ARG A 3 4.64 9.92 -15.63
C ARG A 3 4.56 9.82 -17.16
N VAL A 4 5.63 9.37 -17.80
CA VAL A 4 5.68 9.16 -19.27
C VAL A 4 4.67 8.11 -19.71
N ASN A 5 4.51 7.02 -18.94
CA ASN A 5 3.53 5.99 -19.26
C ASN A 5 2.10 6.52 -19.13
N ALA A 6 1.80 7.33 -18.11
CA ALA A 6 0.49 7.97 -17.97
C ALA A 6 0.19 8.87 -19.17
N GLU A 7 1.15 9.71 -19.57
CA GLU A 7 1.02 10.59 -20.75
C GLU A 7 0.77 9.79 -22.04
N LEU A 8 1.53 8.72 -22.28
CA LEU A 8 1.35 7.85 -23.46
C LEU A 8 -0.02 7.16 -23.49
N ASN A 9 -0.68 7.01 -22.35
CA ASN A 9 -2.02 6.42 -22.24
C ASN A 9 -3.13 7.48 -22.10
N GLY A 10 -2.80 8.78 -22.19
CA GLY A 10 -3.77 9.86 -22.04
C GLY A 10 -4.42 9.93 -20.65
N LEU A 11 -3.71 9.50 -19.61
CA LEU A 11 -4.18 9.53 -18.23
C LEU A 11 -3.78 10.85 -17.56
N ASP A 12 -4.77 11.65 -17.18
CA ASP A 12 -4.62 12.95 -16.50
C ASP A 12 -5.03 12.90 -15.01
N ASN A 13 -5.61 11.79 -14.57
CA ASN A 13 -6.16 11.58 -13.23
C ASN A 13 -5.19 10.82 -12.29
N CYS A 14 -3.89 10.87 -12.56
CA CYS A 14 -2.87 10.14 -11.81
C CYS A 14 -1.77 11.08 -11.32
N GLU A 15 -1.48 11.04 -10.02
CA GLU A 15 -0.32 11.72 -9.44
C GLU A 15 0.79 10.72 -9.10
N PHE A 16 2.04 11.09 -9.39
CA PHE A 16 3.20 10.27 -9.10
C PHE A 16 4.17 11.03 -8.21
N ILE A 17 4.28 10.55 -6.97
CA ILE A 17 5.14 11.12 -5.94
C ILE A 17 6.37 10.23 -5.77
N ALA A 18 7.56 10.79 -5.96
CA ALA A 18 8.81 10.07 -5.82
C ALA A 18 9.45 10.38 -4.46
N GLY A 19 9.64 9.36 -3.63
CA GLY A 19 10.27 9.51 -2.32
C GLY A 19 10.27 8.21 -1.52
N ASP A 20 10.90 8.26 -0.35
CA ASP A 20 10.81 7.19 0.64
C ASP A 20 9.39 7.18 1.23
N VAL A 21 8.67 6.07 1.07
CA VAL A 21 7.30 5.89 1.57
C VAL A 21 7.16 6.30 3.04
N LEU A 22 8.16 6.06 3.89
CA LEU A 22 8.11 6.48 5.29
C LEU A 22 8.02 7.99 5.49
N ARG A 23 8.47 8.78 4.52
CA ARG A 23 8.43 10.25 4.54
C ARG A 23 7.22 10.76 3.75
N VAL A 24 7.08 10.33 2.51
CA VAL A 24 6.06 10.91 1.61
C VAL A 24 4.63 10.62 2.03
N ILE A 25 4.41 9.55 2.78
CA ILE A 25 3.08 9.23 3.33
C ILE A 25 2.60 10.30 4.33
N ASP A 26 3.51 11.05 4.98
CA ASP A 26 3.11 12.12 5.89
C ASP A 26 2.63 13.37 5.13
N ASP A 27 3.00 13.51 3.86
CA ASP A 27 2.65 14.66 3.02
C ASP A 27 1.31 14.47 2.28
N ILE A 28 0.71 13.28 2.35
CA ILE A 28 -0.58 12.96 1.73
C ILE A 28 -1.68 13.16 2.78
N GLU A 29 -2.36 14.31 2.70
CA GLU A 29 -3.44 14.69 3.62
C GLU A 29 -4.78 14.02 3.29
N ASP A 30 -5.00 13.69 2.01
CA ASP A 30 -6.22 13.05 1.57
C ASP A 30 -6.32 11.63 2.11
N LYS A 31 -7.46 11.30 2.70
CA LYS A 31 -7.78 9.92 3.09
C LYS A 31 -8.24 9.16 1.84
N PRO A 32 -7.50 8.15 1.36
CA PRO A 32 -7.95 7.36 0.23
C PRO A 32 -9.10 6.45 0.62
N ASP A 33 -9.99 6.16 -0.33
CA ASP A 33 -11.05 5.15 -0.16
C ASP A 33 -10.49 3.72 -0.17
N PHE A 34 -9.35 3.52 -0.84
CA PHE A 34 -8.75 2.21 -1.09
C PHE A 34 -7.23 2.30 -1.26
N ILE A 35 -6.50 1.28 -0.81
CA ILE A 35 -5.03 1.19 -0.96
C ILE A 35 -4.63 -0.12 -1.63
N VAL A 36 -3.71 -0.04 -2.61
CA VAL A 36 -3.00 -1.19 -3.18
C VAL A 36 -1.57 -1.18 -2.67
N LEU A 37 -1.14 -2.27 -2.05
CA LEU A 37 0.23 -2.48 -1.57
C LEU A 37 0.90 -3.57 -2.39
N ASP A 38 1.99 -3.24 -3.06
CA ASP A 38 2.90 -4.19 -3.72
C ASP A 38 4.33 -3.98 -3.18
N PRO A 39 4.61 -4.45 -1.95
CA PRO A 39 5.91 -4.27 -1.33
C PRO A 39 6.98 -5.21 -1.92
N PRO A 40 8.27 -4.93 -1.68
CA PRO A 40 9.35 -5.83 -2.07
C PRO A 40 9.23 -7.19 -1.35
N ARG A 41 10.08 -8.15 -1.75
CA ARG A 41 10.10 -9.51 -1.17
C ARG A 41 10.14 -9.54 0.36
N ASP A 42 10.77 -8.57 1.00
CA ASP A 42 10.89 -8.54 2.46
C ASP A 42 9.61 -8.10 3.18
N GLY A 43 8.57 -7.71 2.44
CA GLY A 43 7.34 -7.13 2.94
C GLY A 43 7.49 -5.62 3.12
N ILE A 44 6.50 -5.01 3.77
CA ILE A 44 6.51 -3.58 4.01
C ILE A 44 7.30 -3.23 5.28
N ASN A 45 7.91 -2.05 5.32
CA ASN A 45 8.53 -1.56 6.55
C ASN A 45 7.46 -1.45 7.66
N PRO A 46 7.69 -1.98 8.88
CA PRO A 46 6.68 -1.94 9.95
C PRO A 46 6.17 -0.54 10.29
N LYS A 47 7.03 0.49 10.23
CA LYS A 47 6.61 1.88 10.47
C LYS A 47 5.73 2.41 9.34
N ALA A 48 5.97 2.00 8.10
CA ALA A 48 5.13 2.38 6.96
C ALA A 48 3.77 1.69 7.04
N LEU A 49 3.74 0.41 7.44
CA LEU A 49 2.50 -0.33 7.63
C LEU A 49 1.59 0.35 8.66
N LEU A 50 2.13 0.77 9.80
CA LEU A 50 1.37 1.48 10.82
C LEU A 50 0.82 2.82 10.29
N LYS A 51 1.61 3.57 9.50
CA LYS A 51 1.12 4.80 8.86
C LYS A 51 -0.02 4.53 7.87
N ILE A 52 0.09 3.46 7.08
CA ILE A 52 -0.98 3.02 6.17
C ILE A 52 -2.25 2.67 6.95
N ILE A 53 -2.13 1.91 8.04
CA ILE A 53 -3.23 1.57 8.93
C ILE A 53 -3.89 2.84 9.50
N ASN A 54 -3.09 3.85 9.86
CA ASN A 54 -3.57 5.10 10.47
C ASN A 54 -4.39 5.99 9.53
N TYR A 55 -4.32 5.81 8.21
CA TYR A 55 -5.31 6.43 7.31
C TYR A 55 -6.74 5.96 7.59
N GLY A 56 -6.89 4.78 8.23
CA GLY A 56 -8.19 4.20 8.56
C GLY A 56 -9.03 3.87 7.32
N VAL A 57 -8.36 3.43 6.26
CA VAL A 57 -9.01 2.98 5.02
C VAL A 57 -9.83 1.72 5.31
N LYS A 58 -10.98 1.55 4.65
CA LYS A 58 -11.83 0.40 4.91
C LYS A 58 -11.30 -0.88 4.28
N GLU A 59 -10.70 -0.75 3.10
CA GLU A 59 -10.29 -1.88 2.26
C GLU A 59 -8.89 -1.64 1.68
N LEU A 60 -8.12 -2.72 1.61
CA LEU A 60 -6.81 -2.74 0.97
C LEU A 60 -6.61 -4.05 0.20
N VAL A 61 -5.81 -3.98 -0.87
CA VAL A 61 -5.27 -5.16 -1.55
C VAL A 61 -3.77 -5.21 -1.29
N TYR A 62 -3.31 -6.35 -0.77
CA TYR A 62 -1.90 -6.63 -0.55
C TYR A 62 -1.45 -7.70 -1.55
N ILE A 63 -0.50 -7.35 -2.41
CA ILE A 63 0.14 -8.23 -3.38
C ILE A 63 1.47 -8.68 -2.79
N SER A 64 1.76 -9.99 -2.76
CA SER A 64 3.04 -10.48 -2.22
C SER A 64 3.60 -11.60 -3.05
N CYS A 65 4.89 -11.52 -3.34
CA CYS A 65 5.66 -12.62 -3.92
C CYS A 65 6.35 -13.51 -2.86
N LYS A 66 6.17 -13.23 -1.55
CA LYS A 66 6.77 -14.03 -0.47
C LYS A 66 5.74 -14.26 0.65
N PRO A 67 5.12 -15.46 0.72
CA PRO A 67 4.07 -15.76 1.69
C PRO A 67 4.46 -15.54 3.16
N THR A 68 5.73 -15.74 3.52
CA THR A 68 6.19 -15.55 4.91
C THR A 68 6.27 -14.08 5.34
N SER A 69 6.62 -13.17 4.43
CA SER A 69 6.56 -11.74 4.72
C SER A 69 5.11 -11.25 4.75
N LEU A 70 4.25 -11.75 3.86
CA LEU A 70 2.81 -11.48 3.91
C LEU A 70 2.20 -11.92 5.25
N ALA A 71 2.49 -13.14 5.73
CA ALA A 71 1.95 -13.65 6.99
C ALA A 71 2.29 -12.74 8.18
N ARG A 72 3.55 -12.29 8.28
CA ARG A 72 4.00 -11.34 9.31
C ARG A 72 3.24 -10.01 9.24
N ASP A 73 3.09 -9.46 8.03
CA ASP A 73 2.43 -8.16 7.87
C ASP A 73 0.91 -8.28 8.11
N LEU A 74 0.31 -9.44 7.78
CA LEU A 74 -1.09 -9.77 8.09
C LEU A 74 -1.37 -9.81 9.59
N GLU A 75 -0.46 -10.37 10.41
CA GLU A 75 -0.62 -10.33 11.87
C GLU A 75 -0.81 -8.91 12.38
N THR A 76 0.03 -7.97 11.92
CA THR A 76 -0.08 -6.54 12.30
C THR A 76 -1.39 -5.93 11.81
N LEU A 77 -1.80 -6.21 10.56
CA LEU A 77 -3.08 -5.74 10.01
C LEU A 77 -4.28 -6.24 10.82
N GLN A 78 -4.26 -7.51 11.24
CA GLN A 78 -5.32 -8.13 12.03
C GLN A 78 -5.40 -7.59 13.45
N GLU A 79 -4.26 -7.32 14.09
CA GLU A 79 -4.22 -6.63 15.39
C GLU A 79 -4.88 -5.24 15.33
N HIS A 80 -4.89 -4.61 14.17
CA HIS A 80 -5.50 -3.29 13.93
C HIS A 80 -6.88 -3.37 13.26
N GLY A 81 -7.51 -4.55 13.25
CA GLY A 81 -8.92 -4.71 12.86
C GLY A 81 -9.18 -4.96 11.38
N TYR A 82 -8.14 -5.19 10.56
CA TYR A 82 -8.33 -5.67 9.19
C TYR A 82 -8.46 -7.20 9.17
N PHE A 83 -9.25 -7.75 8.25
CA PHE A 83 -9.42 -9.19 8.10
C PHE A 83 -9.32 -9.60 6.63
N VAL A 84 -8.76 -10.78 6.38
CA VAL A 84 -8.67 -11.33 5.03
C VAL A 84 -10.08 -11.75 4.58
N THR A 85 -10.60 -11.06 3.56
CA THR A 85 -11.91 -11.37 2.96
C THR A 85 -11.79 -12.31 1.76
N LYS A 86 -10.65 -12.28 1.06
CA LYS A 86 -10.34 -13.13 -0.09
C LYS A 86 -8.83 -13.29 -0.25
N ALA A 87 -8.40 -14.47 -0.72
CA ALA A 87 -7.02 -14.75 -1.11
C ALA A 87 -7.00 -15.60 -2.40
N CYS A 88 -5.99 -15.40 -3.24
CA CYS A 88 -5.71 -16.21 -4.43
C CYS A 88 -4.20 -16.29 -4.66
N ALA A 89 -3.76 -17.34 -5.38
CA ALA A 89 -2.37 -17.60 -5.74
C ALA A 89 -2.28 -18.01 -7.21
#